data_AF-A0A2M9CQ88-F1
#
_entry.id   AF-A0A2M9CQ88-F1
#
_cell.length_a   1.000
_cell.length_b   1.000
_cell.length_c   1.000
_cell.angle_alpha   90.00
_cell.angle_beta   90.00
_cell.angle_gamma   90.00
#
_symmetry.space_group_name_H-M   'P 1'
#
loop_
_entity.id
_entity.type
_entity.pdbx_description
1 polymer ?
#
loop_
_entity_poly.entity_id
_entity_poly.type
_entity_poly.pdbx_seq_one_letter_code
_entity_poly.pdbx_strand_id
1 'polypeptide(L)'
;MMAGMTTPSATAPRLHERLVPGPGAVAAAFGLGLFVVLATLPLGVGISLGLAVAATVGALVLLWLTSPVVSVDDAELRAGSARIPLAALGEARAVDRDGLRHELGRGLDARAYVCHRPWARAAVRVPIVDPADPTPYWLVSTRRPDALADAIDAARGAVAGGAAGNAAAGGNAAADGNVVADGADPA
;
A
#
# COMPACT_ATOMS: atom_id res chain seq x y z
N MET A 1 -40.28 3.10 22.39
CA MET A 1 -38.85 3.45 22.58
C MET A 1 -38.02 2.23 22.25
N MET A 2 -37.66 2.03 20.97
CA MET A 2 -36.79 0.93 20.52
C MET A 2 -35.50 1.58 20.03
N ALA A 3 -34.38 1.21 20.67
CA ALA A 3 -33.06 1.75 20.41
C ALA A 3 -32.65 1.47 18.95
N GLY A 4 -32.17 2.50 18.26
CA GLY A 4 -31.58 2.38 16.94
C GLY A 4 -30.41 1.40 17.00
N MET A 5 -30.58 0.26 16.34
CA MET A 5 -29.52 -0.72 16.13
C MET A 5 -28.52 -0.11 15.16
N THR A 6 -27.44 0.47 15.67
CA THR A 6 -26.27 0.80 14.86
C THR A 6 -25.64 -0.51 14.42
N THR A 7 -25.97 -0.96 13.22
CA THR A 7 -25.29 -2.08 12.57
C THR A 7 -23.80 -1.73 12.50
N PRO A 8 -22.90 -2.52 13.12
CA PRO A 8 -21.48 -2.29 12.96
C PRO A 8 -21.14 -2.48 11.48
N SER A 9 -20.77 -1.40 10.79
CA SER A 9 -20.18 -1.49 9.45
C SER A 9 -18.95 -2.39 9.55
N ALA A 10 -19.01 -3.56 8.92
CA ALA A 10 -17.86 -4.47 8.80
C ALA A 10 -16.69 -3.70 8.18
N THR A 11 -15.80 -3.21 9.05
CA THR A 11 -14.60 -2.47 8.65
C THR A 11 -13.62 -3.52 8.15
N ALA A 12 -13.31 -3.51 6.85
CA ALA A 12 -12.33 -4.43 6.29
C ALA A 12 -10.97 -4.16 6.96
N PRO A 13 -10.08 -5.16 7.07
CA PRO A 13 -8.84 -5.03 7.80
C PRO A 13 -7.95 -3.92 7.23
N ARG A 14 -7.91 -2.76 7.92
CA ARG A 14 -7.05 -1.62 7.58
C ARG A 14 -5.62 -1.88 8.05
N LEU A 15 -4.76 -2.32 7.13
CA LEU A 15 -3.33 -2.49 7.40
C LEU A 15 -2.59 -1.16 7.12
N HIS A 16 -1.94 -0.62 8.14
CA HIS A 16 -1.11 0.58 8.02
C HIS A 16 0.31 0.29 8.50
N GLU A 17 1.25 0.06 7.57
CA GLU A 17 2.64 -0.23 7.89
C GLU A 17 3.53 0.97 7.60
N ARG A 18 4.14 1.54 8.64
CA ARG A 18 5.21 2.53 8.48
C ARG A 18 6.55 1.81 8.27
N LEU A 19 7.09 1.92 7.06
CA LEU A 19 8.41 1.38 6.70
C LEU A 19 9.53 2.29 7.25
N VAL A 20 9.70 2.28 8.58
CA VAL A 20 10.79 3.01 9.24
C VAL A 20 12.16 2.57 8.71
N PRO A 21 13.14 3.49 8.57
CA PRO A 21 14.45 3.19 8.03
C PRO A 21 15.09 1.99 8.76
N GLY A 22 15.59 1.03 7.98
CA GLY A 22 16.28 -0.13 8.53
C GLY A 22 17.62 0.23 9.18
N PRO A 23 18.19 -0.67 10.00
CA PRO A 23 19.46 -0.43 10.70
C PRO A 23 20.61 -0.09 9.74
N GLY A 24 20.60 -0.59 8.50
CA GLY A 24 21.59 -0.23 7.48
C GLY A 24 21.51 1.23 7.02
N ALA A 25 20.30 1.81 6.98
CA ALA A 25 20.12 3.21 6.62
C ALA A 25 20.60 4.14 7.76
N VAL A 26 20.36 3.73 9.01
CA VAL A 26 20.93 4.40 10.19
C VAL A 26 22.46 4.31 10.18
N ALA A 27 23.02 3.13 9.92
CA ALA A 27 24.47 2.93 9.81
C ALA A 27 25.09 3.81 8.71
N ALA A 28 24.42 3.96 7.56
CA ALA A 28 24.88 4.85 6.49
C ALA A 28 24.91 6.33 6.92
N ALA A 29 23.92 6.79 7.71
CA ALA A 29 23.90 8.16 8.23
C ALA A 29 25.06 8.44 9.21
N PHE A 30 25.41 7.46 10.05
CA PHE A 30 26.60 7.54 10.91
C PHE A 30 27.90 7.45 10.10
N GLY A 31 27.94 6.59 9.08
CA GLY A 31 29.07 6.51 8.14
C GLY A 31 29.33 7.83 7.42
N LEU A 32 28.27 8.54 7.02
CA LEU A 32 28.38 9.89 6.47
C LEU A 32 28.97 10.88 7.48
N GLY A 33 28.51 10.85 8.73
CA GLY A 33 29.08 11.68 9.80
C GLY A 33 30.56 11.43 10.00
N LEU A 34 30.96 10.15 10.09
CA LEU A 34 32.36 9.75 10.20
C LEU A 34 33.19 10.22 9.01
N PHE A 35 32.66 10.05 7.78
CA PHE A 35 33.31 10.54 6.57
C PHE A 35 33.51 12.06 6.61
N VAL A 36 32.50 12.83 7.03
CA VAL A 36 32.58 14.28 7.16
C VAL A 36 33.61 14.70 8.19
N VAL A 37 33.70 14.02 9.35
CA VAL A 37 34.77 14.28 10.32
C VAL A 37 36.13 14.10 9.66
N LEU A 38 36.38 12.92 9.07
CA LEU A 38 37.67 12.58 8.48
C LEU A 38 38.08 13.55 7.35
N ALA A 39 37.13 13.94 6.51
CA ALA A 39 37.36 14.85 5.38
C ALA A 39 37.66 16.29 5.83
N THR A 40 37.15 16.71 6.99
CA THR A 40 37.23 18.09 7.48
C THR A 40 38.17 18.28 8.66
N LEU A 41 38.86 17.23 9.12
CA LEU A 41 39.87 17.29 10.19
C LEU A 41 40.89 18.44 10.04
N PRO A 42 41.43 18.73 8.83
CA PRO A 42 42.41 19.81 8.65
C PRO A 42 41.85 21.21 8.94
N LEU A 43 40.53 21.38 8.90
CA LEU A 43 39.84 22.65 9.16
C LEU A 43 39.68 22.95 10.65
N GLY A 44 39.99 21.97 11.51
CA GLY A 44 39.91 22.09 12.96
C GLY A 44 38.76 21.28 13.57
N VAL A 45 39.06 20.63 14.70
CA VAL A 45 38.20 19.63 15.36
C VAL A 45 36.78 20.15 15.64
N GLY A 46 36.65 21.42 16.06
CA GLY A 46 35.34 22.03 16.34
C GLY A 46 34.46 22.15 15.10
N ILE A 47 35.04 22.57 13.97
CA ILE A 47 34.33 22.68 12.68
C ILE A 47 33.96 21.28 12.18
N SER A 48 34.87 20.32 12.28
CA SER A 48 34.63 18.94 11.82
C SER A 48 33.49 18.26 12.58
N LEU A 49 33.46 18.40 13.91
CA LEU A 49 32.36 17.88 14.74
C LEU A 49 31.03 18.55 14.42
N GLY A 50 31.02 19.89 14.27
CA GLY A 50 29.80 20.62 13.91
C GLY A 50 29.22 20.17 12.57
N LEU A 51 30.06 20.04 11.55
CA LEU A 51 29.64 19.61 10.22
C LEU A 51 29.16 18.15 10.21
N ALA A 52 29.83 17.28 10.96
CA ALA A 52 29.46 15.87 11.06
C ALA A 52 28.11 15.67 11.75
N VAL A 53 27.87 16.38 12.86
CA VAL A 53 26.56 16.36 13.54
C VAL A 53 25.47 16.87 12.61
N ALA A 54 25.70 18.01 11.94
CA ALA A 54 24.74 18.57 10.99
C ALA A 54 24.42 17.60 9.84
N ALA A 55 25.46 16.96 9.27
CA ALA A 55 25.30 15.99 8.19
C ALA A 55 24.57 14.72 8.64
N THR A 56 24.90 14.15 9.79
CA THR A 56 24.24 12.96 10.33
C THR A 56 22.78 13.26 10.69
N VAL A 57 22.51 14.36 11.40
CA VAL A 57 21.13 14.76 11.73
C VAL A 57 20.34 15.04 10.46
N GLY A 58 20.91 15.78 9.50
CA GLY A 58 20.28 16.04 8.21
C GLY A 58 19.95 14.76 7.44
N ALA A 59 20.87 13.79 7.39
CA ALA A 59 20.65 12.50 6.78
C ALA A 59 19.53 11.71 7.48
N LEU A 60 19.53 11.66 8.82
CA LEU A 60 18.48 10.97 9.59
C LEU A 60 17.10 11.60 9.36
N VAL A 61 17.03 12.93 9.36
CA VAL A 61 15.81 13.68 9.07
C VAL A 61 15.32 13.37 7.65
N LEU A 62 16.22 13.40 6.66
CA LEU A 62 15.87 13.08 5.27
C LEU A 62 15.37 11.64 5.11
N LEU A 63 16.01 10.68 5.79
CA LEU A 63 15.57 9.28 5.85
C LEU A 63 14.17 9.15 6.46
N TRP A 64 13.86 9.98 7.46
CA TRP A 64 12.57 9.97 8.13
C TRP A 64 11.47 10.58 7.25
N LEU A 65 11.71 11.76 6.65
CA LEU A 65 10.77 12.41 5.74
C LEU A 65 10.47 11.57 4.49
N THR A 66 11.47 10.85 3.98
CA THR A 66 11.28 10.01 2.80
C THR A 66 10.62 8.67 3.11
N SER A 67 10.17 8.38 4.34
CA SER A 67 9.49 7.12 4.68
C SER A 67 8.08 7.05 4.05
N PRO A 68 7.85 6.26 2.98
CA PRO A 68 6.55 6.10 2.37
C PRO A 68 5.69 5.23 3.29
N VAL A 69 4.43 5.60 3.35
CA VAL A 69 3.39 4.88 4.05
C VAL A 69 2.79 3.90 3.06
N VAL A 70 2.71 2.63 3.44
CA VAL A 70 1.89 1.63 2.73
C VAL A 70 0.63 1.44 3.56
N SER A 71 -0.52 1.74 2.96
CA SER A 71 -1.82 1.56 3.61
C SER A 71 -2.79 0.86 2.67
N VAL A 72 -3.48 -0.15 3.18
CA VAL A 72 -4.62 -0.79 2.51
C VAL A 72 -5.87 -0.24 3.18
N ASP A 73 -6.69 0.49 2.42
CA ASP A 73 -8.02 0.95 2.84
C ASP A 73 -9.11 0.07 2.20
N ASP A 74 -10.37 0.34 2.52
CA ASP A 74 -11.53 -0.49 2.12
C ASP A 74 -11.75 -0.58 0.59
N ALA A 75 -11.16 0.32 -0.22
CA ALA A 75 -11.37 0.38 -1.68
C ALA A 75 -10.10 0.63 -2.51
N GLU A 76 -8.99 1.03 -1.88
CA GLU A 76 -7.76 1.43 -2.58
C GLU A 76 -6.52 0.90 -1.85
N LEU A 77 -5.52 0.49 -2.63
CA LEU A 77 -4.16 0.23 -2.17
C LEU A 77 -3.34 1.51 -2.33
N ARG A 78 -2.70 1.96 -1.25
CA ARG A 78 -1.75 3.08 -1.27
C ARG A 78 -0.34 2.58 -1.00
N ALA A 79 0.58 2.88 -1.91
CA ALA A 79 1.99 2.58 -1.77
C ALA A 79 2.80 3.86 -2.05
N GLY A 80 3.27 4.52 -0.99
CA GLY A 80 3.96 5.80 -1.13
C GLY A 80 3.04 6.91 -1.62
N SER A 81 3.33 7.48 -2.80
CA SER A 81 2.50 8.53 -3.42
C SER A 81 1.42 7.99 -4.38
N ALA A 82 1.51 6.72 -4.78
CA ALA A 82 0.57 6.12 -5.70
C ALA A 82 -0.63 5.50 -4.98
N ARG A 83 -1.81 5.60 -5.59
CA ARG A 83 -3.07 5.01 -5.12
C ARG A 83 -3.71 4.28 -6.29
N ILE A 84 -4.19 3.07 -6.05
CA ILE A 84 -4.88 2.27 -7.08
C ILE A 84 -6.12 1.60 -6.47
N PRO A 85 -7.27 1.64 -7.16
CA PRO A 85 -8.47 0.93 -6.71
C PRO A 85 -8.24 -0.58 -6.64
N LEU A 86 -8.74 -1.23 -5.59
CA LEU A 86 -8.63 -2.68 -5.41
C LEU A 86 -9.32 -3.48 -6.53
N ALA A 87 -10.34 -2.89 -7.17
CA ALA A 87 -11.03 -3.48 -8.31
C ALA A 87 -10.14 -3.61 -9.56
N ALA A 88 -9.11 -2.76 -9.68
CA ALA A 88 -8.14 -2.80 -10.77
C ALA A 88 -6.97 -3.78 -10.48
N LEU A 89 -6.95 -4.42 -9.31
CA LEU A 89 -5.88 -5.31 -8.88
C LEU A 89 -6.27 -6.79 -9.07
N GLY A 90 -5.26 -7.59 -9.44
CA GLY A 90 -5.26 -9.04 -9.44
C GLY A 90 -4.85 -9.64 -8.09
N GLU A 91 -4.65 -10.95 -8.06
CA GLU A 91 -4.25 -11.70 -6.86
C GLU A 91 -2.86 -11.28 -6.37
N ALA A 92 -2.76 -10.94 -5.09
CA ALA A 92 -1.53 -10.48 -4.49
C ALA A 92 -0.61 -11.67 -4.18
N ARG A 93 0.64 -11.61 -4.64
CA ARG A 93 1.63 -12.66 -4.37
C ARG A 93 2.75 -12.14 -3.49
N ALA A 94 2.97 -12.81 -2.36
CA ALA A 94 4.16 -12.62 -1.54
C ALA A 94 5.43 -13.01 -2.31
N VAL A 95 6.43 -12.12 -2.28
CA VAL A 95 7.73 -12.29 -2.91
C VAL A 95 8.80 -12.22 -1.83
N ASP A 96 9.55 -13.31 -1.69
CA ASP A 96 10.65 -13.42 -0.73
C ASP A 96 11.91 -12.68 -1.21
N ARG A 97 13.02 -12.83 -0.48
CA ARG A 97 14.26 -12.10 -0.78
C ARG A 97 14.86 -12.44 -2.13
N ASP A 98 14.84 -13.72 -2.50
CA ASP A 98 15.47 -14.16 -3.75
C ASP A 98 14.56 -13.89 -4.94
N GLY A 99 13.25 -14.02 -4.77
CA GLY A 99 12.25 -13.53 -5.72
C GLY A 99 12.35 -12.03 -5.94
N LEU A 100 12.52 -11.23 -4.88
CA LEU A 100 12.62 -9.78 -4.99
C LEU A 100 13.87 -9.35 -5.77
N ARG A 101 14.99 -10.05 -5.58
CA ARG A 101 16.22 -9.82 -6.36
C ARG A 101 16.02 -10.15 -7.84
N HIS A 102 15.26 -11.19 -8.15
CA HIS A 102 14.94 -11.54 -9.52
C HIS A 102 14.05 -10.47 -10.17
N GLU A 103 12.97 -10.09 -9.48
CA GLU A 103 11.98 -9.09 -9.91
C GLU A 103 12.60 -7.70 -10.08
N LEU A 104 13.57 -7.30 -9.26
CA LEU A 104 14.28 -6.02 -9.42
C LEU A 104 15.44 -6.06 -10.42
N GLY A 105 15.82 -7.26 -10.86
CA GLY A 105 16.88 -7.46 -11.83
C GLY A 105 16.31 -7.80 -13.19
N ARG A 106 16.53 -9.04 -13.60
CA ARG A 106 16.14 -9.59 -14.91
C ARG A 106 14.63 -9.74 -15.12
N GLY A 107 13.84 -9.79 -14.05
CA GLY A 107 12.39 -9.91 -14.11
C GLY A 107 11.65 -8.58 -14.19
N LEU A 108 12.37 -7.45 -14.09
CA LEU A 108 11.72 -6.16 -13.98
C LEU A 108 11.13 -5.71 -15.32
N ASP A 109 9.83 -5.44 -15.33
CA ASP A 109 9.18 -4.76 -16.43
C ASP A 109 9.33 -3.25 -16.25
N ALA A 110 9.79 -2.53 -17.28
CA ALA A 110 9.94 -1.08 -17.24
C ALA A 110 8.62 -0.33 -17.01
N ARG A 111 7.48 -0.97 -17.30
CA ARG A 111 6.14 -0.42 -17.08
C ARG A 111 5.60 -0.71 -15.69
N ALA A 112 6.23 -1.61 -14.93
CA ALA A 112 5.74 -1.96 -13.60
C ALA A 112 5.94 -0.78 -12.63
N TYR A 113 4.97 -0.56 -11.76
CA TYR A 113 5.13 0.38 -10.67
C TYR A 113 5.93 -0.28 -9.55
N VAL A 114 7.09 0.28 -9.22
CA VAL A 114 7.98 -0.28 -8.20
C VAL A 114 8.07 0.64 -7.00
N CYS A 115 7.47 0.22 -5.89
CA CYS A 115 7.69 0.83 -4.59
C CYS A 115 8.75 0.03 -3.82
N HIS A 116 10.01 0.13 -4.26
CA HIS A 116 11.12 -0.60 -3.64
C HIS A 116 11.85 0.21 -2.58
N ARG A 117 12.25 -0.46 -1.49
CA ARG A 117 13.08 0.10 -0.42
C ARG A 117 14.39 -0.67 -0.29
N PRO A 118 15.56 0.00 -0.27
CA PRO A 118 16.87 -0.67 -0.21
C PRO A 118 17.05 -1.58 1.01
N TRP A 119 16.30 -1.31 2.10
CA TRP A 119 16.35 -2.09 3.34
C TRP A 119 15.25 -3.14 3.48
N ALA A 120 14.27 -3.16 2.57
CA ALA A 120 13.25 -4.19 2.58
C ALA A 120 13.81 -5.48 1.97
N ARG A 121 13.53 -6.61 2.63
CA ARG A 121 14.00 -7.93 2.21
C ARG A 121 12.92 -8.75 1.49
N ALA A 122 11.69 -8.28 1.48
CA ALA A 122 10.55 -8.94 0.85
C ALA A 122 9.62 -7.89 0.22
N ALA A 123 8.74 -8.34 -0.66
CA ALA A 123 7.76 -7.51 -1.33
C ALA A 123 6.47 -8.28 -1.61
N VAL A 124 5.46 -7.59 -2.08
CA VAL A 124 4.26 -8.18 -2.67
C VAL A 124 4.17 -7.72 -4.11
N ARG A 125 3.96 -8.67 -5.02
CA ARG A 125 3.67 -8.42 -6.42
C ARG A 125 2.16 -8.50 -6.64
N VAL A 126 1.57 -7.43 -7.13
CA VAL A 126 0.13 -7.35 -7.39
C VAL A 126 -0.09 -7.04 -8.87
N PRO A 127 -0.64 -7.97 -9.66
CA PRO A 127 -0.99 -7.72 -11.05
C PRO A 127 -2.04 -6.61 -11.16
N ILE A 128 -2.02 -5.85 -12.25
CA ILE A 128 -3.12 -4.95 -12.60
C ILE A 128 -3.96 -5.63 -13.68
N VAL A 129 -5.27 -5.62 -13.47
CA VAL A 129 -6.25 -6.25 -14.37
C VAL A 129 -7.06 -5.23 -15.18
N ASP A 130 -6.82 -3.93 -14.98
CA ASP A 130 -7.47 -2.86 -15.74
C ASP A 130 -6.90 -2.79 -17.18
N PRO A 131 -7.70 -3.05 -18.23
CA PRO A 131 -7.24 -2.98 -19.61
C PRO A 131 -6.89 -1.55 -20.08
N ALA A 132 -7.34 -0.51 -19.36
CA ALA A 132 -7.01 0.87 -19.67
C ALA A 132 -5.64 1.31 -19.10
N ASP A 133 -5.06 0.53 -18.18
CA ASP A 133 -3.77 0.85 -17.55
C ASP A 133 -2.62 0.10 -18.25
N PRO A 134 -1.60 0.79 -18.78
CA PRO A 134 -0.42 0.16 -19.37
C PRO A 134 0.50 -0.52 -18.34
N THR A 135 0.28 -0.31 -17.04
CA THR A 135 1.08 -0.84 -15.93
C THR A 135 0.70 -2.31 -15.67
N PRO A 136 1.60 -3.30 -15.87
CA PRO A 136 1.24 -4.72 -15.78
C PRO A 136 1.11 -5.22 -14.34
N TYR A 137 1.92 -4.69 -13.42
CA TYR A 137 1.89 -5.06 -12.01
C TYR A 137 2.54 -3.98 -11.13
N TRP A 138 2.20 -4.02 -9.85
CA TRP A 138 2.86 -3.28 -8.78
C TRP A 138 3.78 -4.21 -7.99
N LEU A 139 4.97 -3.74 -7.65
CA LEU A 139 5.90 -4.41 -6.76
C LEU A 139 6.14 -3.53 -5.52
N VAL A 140 5.56 -3.93 -4.39
CA VAL A 140 5.56 -3.13 -3.16
C VAL A 140 6.37 -3.82 -2.06
N SER A 141 7.44 -3.17 -1.61
CA SER A 141 8.27 -3.70 -0.53
C SER A 141 7.56 -3.68 0.83
N THR A 142 7.62 -4.77 1.59
CA THR A 142 7.03 -4.89 2.95
C THR A 142 7.86 -5.82 3.82
N ARG A 143 7.76 -5.69 5.16
CA ARG A 143 8.36 -6.66 6.10
C ARG A 143 7.47 -7.87 6.34
N ARG A 144 6.19 -7.79 5.99
CA ARG A 144 5.20 -8.86 6.20
C ARG A 144 4.49 -9.14 4.87
N PRO A 145 5.19 -9.79 3.92
CA PRO A 145 4.65 -10.01 2.58
C PRO A 145 3.36 -10.82 2.58
N ASP A 146 3.29 -11.87 3.40
CA ASP A 146 2.10 -12.71 3.51
C ASP A 146 0.92 -11.92 4.08
N ALA A 147 1.12 -11.21 5.20
CA ALA A 147 0.06 -10.42 5.81
C ALA A 147 -0.45 -9.28 4.91
N LEU A 148 0.41 -8.70 4.06
CA LEU A 148 0.00 -7.68 3.10
C LEU A 148 -0.76 -8.30 1.92
N ALA A 149 -0.32 -9.46 1.41
CA ALA A 149 -1.03 -10.17 0.35
C ALA A 149 -2.44 -10.60 0.82
N ASP A 150 -2.52 -11.22 1.99
CA ASP A 150 -3.79 -11.64 2.61
C ASP A 150 -4.75 -10.47 2.81
N ALA A 151 -4.23 -9.31 3.26
CA ALA A 151 -5.04 -8.11 3.44
C ALA A 151 -5.58 -7.56 2.10
N ILE A 152 -4.77 -7.58 1.04
CA ILE A 152 -5.19 -7.14 -0.29
C ILE A 152 -6.28 -8.07 -0.84
N ASP A 153 -6.09 -9.37 -0.77
CA ASP A 153 -7.05 -10.33 -1.31
C ASP A 153 -8.36 -10.37 -0.50
N ALA A 154 -8.29 -10.23 0.82
CA ALA A 154 -9.48 -10.08 1.67
C ALA A 154 -10.28 -8.82 1.30
N ALA A 155 -9.60 -7.68 1.11
CA ALA A 155 -10.26 -6.42 0.74
C ALA A 155 -10.86 -6.48 -0.67
N ARG A 156 -10.19 -7.13 -1.64
CA ARG A 156 -10.74 -7.38 -2.99
C ARG A 156 -12.01 -8.22 -2.94
N GLY A 157 -12.02 -9.28 -2.14
CA GLY A 157 -13.20 -10.13 -1.93
C GLY A 157 -14.40 -9.35 -1.37
N ALA A 158 -14.15 -8.42 -0.43
CA ALA A 158 -15.20 -7.57 0.12
C ALA A 158 -15.81 -6.61 -0.94
N VAL A 159 -14.98 -6.01 -1.79
CA VAL A 159 -15.45 -5.13 -2.89
C VAL A 159 -16.29 -5.91 -3.90
N ALA A 160 -15.85 -7.11 -4.29
CA ALA A 160 -16.59 -7.98 -5.21
C ALA A 160 -17.94 -8.43 -4.63
N GLY A 161 -17.95 -8.80 -3.33
CA GLY A 161 -19.18 -9.17 -2.62
C GLY A 161 -20.18 -8.01 -2.48
N GLY A 162 -19.69 -6.78 -2.25
CA GLY A 162 -20.52 -5.58 -2.20
C GLY A 162 -21.18 -5.26 -3.55
N ALA A 163 -20.46 -5.42 -4.66
CA ALA A 163 -21.02 -5.25 -6.01
C ALA A 163 -22.12 -6.29 -6.31
N ALA A 164 -21.90 -7.56 -5.95
CA ALA A 164 -22.90 -8.62 -6.13
C ALA A 164 -24.15 -8.40 -5.25
N GLY A 165 -23.98 -7.96 -4.00
CA GLY A 165 -25.09 -7.63 -3.10
C GLY A 165 -25.94 -6.46 -3.60
N ASN A 166 -25.31 -5.42 -4.16
CA ASN A 166 -26.02 -4.28 -4.73
C ASN A 166 -26.78 -4.65 -6.01
N ALA A 167 -26.22 -5.53 -6.86
CA ALA A 167 -26.92 -6.05 -8.04
C ALA A 167 -28.15 -6.89 -7.67
N ALA A 168 -28.07 -7.70 -6.62
CA ALA A 168 -29.21 -8.47 -6.11
C ALA A 168 -30.32 -7.57 -5.50
N ALA A 169 -29.94 -6.49 -4.80
CA ALA A 169 -30.90 -5.54 -4.24
C ALA A 169 -31.59 -4.68 -5.32
N GLY A 170 -30.86 -4.27 -6.37
CA GLY A 170 -31.43 -3.50 -7.48
C GLY A 170 -32.41 -4.30 -8.35
N GLY A 171 -32.21 -5.61 -8.47
CA GLY A 171 -33.14 -6.50 -9.19
C GLY A 171 -34.49 -6.67 -8.47
N ASN A 172 -34.52 -6.61 -7.14
CA ASN A 172 -35.75 -6.76 -6.36
C ASN A 172 -36.63 -5.49 -6.39
N ALA A 173 -36.02 -4.30 -6.50
CA ALA A 173 -36.76 -3.03 -6.59
C ALA A 173 -37.54 -2.85 -7.90
N ALA A 174 -37.10 -3.51 -8.99
CA ALA A 174 -37.81 -3.47 -10.27
C ALA A 174 -39.01 -4.46 -10.33
N ALA A 175 -39.03 -5.48 -9.46
CA ALA A 175 -40.09 -6.47 -9.40
C ALA A 175 -41.30 -6.02 -8.55
N ASP A 176 -41.09 -5.12 -7.58
CA ASP A 176 -42.13 -4.68 -6.63
C ASP A 176 -42.98 -3.48 -7.14
N GLY A 177 -42.71 -2.98 -8.35
CA GLY A 177 -43.36 -1.80 -8.94
C GLY A 177 -44.61 -2.06 -9.78
N ASN A 178 -45.05 -3.32 -9.96
CA ASN A 178 -46.17 -3.64 -10.85
C ASN A 178 -47.14 -4.68 -10.25
N VAL A 179 -47.65 -4.43 -9.04
CA VAL A 179 -48.86 -5.10 -8.53
C VAL A 179 -49.72 -4.09 -7.76
N VAL A 180 -50.37 -3.20 -8.49
CA VAL A 180 -51.67 -2.65 -8.07
C VAL A 180 -52.63 -2.93 -9.22
N ALA A 181 -53.26 -4.11 -9.16
CA ALA A 181 -54.45 -4.48 -9.92
C ALA A 181 -55.50 -3.37 -9.77
N ASP A 182 -56.08 -2.82 -10.83
CA ASP A 182 -57.14 -3.44 -11.64
C ASP A 182 -58.04 -4.39 -10.83
N GLY A 183 -58.66 -3.82 -9.80
CA GLY A 183 -59.84 -4.39 -9.17
C GLY A 183 -61.08 -3.86 -9.87
N ALA A 184 -61.59 -4.64 -10.82
CA ALA A 184 -62.92 -4.50 -11.37
C ALA A 184 -63.97 -4.47 -10.25
N ASP A 185 -65.05 -3.70 -10.46
CA ASP A 185 -66.35 -3.97 -9.86
C ASP A 185 -67.41 -4.05 -10.97
N PRO A 186 -68.13 -5.18 -11.11
CA PRO A 186 -69.22 -5.32 -12.07
C PRO A 186 -70.58 -5.07 -11.43
N ALA A 187 -71.36 -4.13 -11.96
CA ALA A 187 -72.83 -4.18 -12.07
C ALA A 187 -73.35 -3.00 -12.89
#